data_AF-A0A7W0MRR5-F1
#
_entry.id   AF-A0A7W0MRR5-F1
#
_cell.length_a   1.000
_cell.length_b   1.000
_cell.length_c   1.000
_cell.angle_alpha   90.00
_cell.angle_beta   90.00
_cell.angle_gamma   90.00
#
_symmetry.space_group_name_H-M   'P 1'
#
loop_
_entity.id
_entity.type
_entity.pdbx_description
1 polymer ?
#
loop_
_entity_poly.entity_id
_entity_poly.type
_entity_poly.pdbx_seq_one_letter_code
_entity_poly.pdbx_strand_id
1 'polypeptide(L)' 'MAAKLEEVCPVDIYAQAADGTAQIVAVNVDECVLCRLCLDASPDGAVRVLKLYEDGAEL' A
#
# COMPACT_ATOMS: atom_id res chain seq x y z
N MET A 1 3.76 8.30 8.89
CA MET A 1 3.62 7.67 7.56
C MET A 1 2.47 6.68 7.53
N ALA A 2 2.38 5.76 8.49
CA ALA A 2 1.27 4.80 8.58
C ALA A 2 -0.13 5.45 8.46
N ALA A 3 -0.47 6.40 9.34
CA ALA A 3 -1.72 7.17 9.24
C ALA A 3 -1.96 7.80 7.85
N LYS A 4 -0.90 8.27 7.18
CA LYS A 4 -1.06 8.90 5.86
C LYS A 4 -1.33 7.86 4.78
N LEU A 5 -0.68 6.69 4.83
CA LEU A 5 -0.92 5.59 3.90
C LEU A 5 -2.34 5.04 4.03
N GLU A 6 -2.84 4.93 5.27
CA GLU A 6 -4.22 4.56 5.60
C GLU A 6 -5.21 5.60 5.04
N GLU A 7 -4.96 6.89 5.25
CA GLU A 7 -5.84 7.97 4.76
C GLU A 7 -5.96 8.03 3.22
N VAL A 8 -4.87 7.78 2.49
CA VAL A 8 -4.84 8.02 1.04
C VAL A 8 -5.23 6.81 0.20
N CYS A 9 -5.28 5.60 0.76
CA CYS A 9 -5.60 4.42 -0.01
C CYS A 9 -7.12 4.30 -0.18
N PRO A 10 -7.66 4.36 -1.42
CA PRO A 10 -9.10 4.35 -1.64
C PRO A 10 -9.77 3.00 -1.35
N VAL A 11 -8.97 1.97 -1.06
CA VAL A 11 -9.42 0.57 -0.86
C VAL A 11 -8.82 -0.03 0.41
N ASP A 12 -8.36 0.79 1.35
CA ASP A 12 -7.96 0.37 2.70
C ASP A 12 -6.87 -0.74 2.73
N ILE A 13 -5.86 -0.68 1.85
CA ILE A 13 -4.72 -1.63 1.85
C ILE A 13 -3.83 -1.45 3.09
N TYR A 14 -3.78 -0.24 3.66
CA TYR A 14 -2.91 0.08 4.78
C TYR A 14 -3.74 0.36 6.03
N ALA A 15 -3.27 -0.16 7.16
CA ALA A 15 -3.79 0.18 8.48
C ALA A 15 -2.63 0.58 9.40
N GLN A 16 -2.90 1.42 10.39
CA GLN A 16 -1.95 1.71 11.45
C GLN A 16 -2.05 0.68 12.59
N ALA A 17 -0.94 0.00 12.88
CA ALA A 17 -0.81 -0.87 14.04
C ALA A 17 -0.73 -0.07 15.35
N ALA A 18 -0.93 -0.74 16.49
CA ALA A 18 -0.92 -0.10 17.82
C ALA A 18 0.43 0.57 18.15
N ASP A 19 1.53 0.12 17.57
CA ASP A 19 2.87 0.69 17.72
C ASP A 19 3.16 1.85 16.73
N GLY A 20 2.17 2.23 15.92
CA GLY A 20 2.27 3.31 14.93
C GLY A 20 2.91 2.88 13.60
N THR A 21 3.24 1.60 13.43
CA THR A 21 3.75 1.07 12.16
C THR A 21 2.62 0.85 11.15
N ALA A 22 2.97 0.82 9.86
CA ALA A 22 2.01 0.50 8.81
C ALA A 22 1.91 -1.02 8.67
N GLN A 23 0.68 -1.53 8.60
CA GLN A 23 0.36 -2.91 8.31
C GLN A 23 -0.35 -3.01 6.96
N ILE A 24 -0.03 -4.04 6.18
CA ILE A 24 -0.76 -4.37 4.95
C ILE A 24 -1.96 -5.25 5.29
N VAL A 25 -3.14 -4.82 4.86
CA VAL A 25 -4.39 -5.56 4.92
C VAL A 25 -4.47 -6.47 3.69
N ALA A 26 -3.93 -7.68 3.83
CA ALA A 26 -3.69 -8.59 2.69
C ALA A 26 -4.93 -8.86 1.83
N VAL A 27 -6.12 -8.93 2.42
CA VAL A 27 -7.39 -9.17 1.71
C VAL A 27 -7.77 -8.03 0.75
N ASN A 28 -7.24 -6.82 0.96
CA ASN A 28 -7.54 -5.64 0.15
C ASN A 28 -6.49 -5.40 -0.96
N VAL A 29 -5.40 -6.18 -1.01
CA VAL A 29 -4.29 -5.94 -1.95
C VAL A 29 -4.75 -6.08 -3.41
N ASP A 30 -5.63 -7.03 -3.70
CA ASP A 30 -6.17 -7.26 -5.04
C ASP A 30 -7.18 -6.18 -5.49
N GLU A 31 -7.72 -5.39 -4.54
CA GLU A 31 -8.60 -4.27 -4.84
C GLU A 31 -7.83 -3.01 -5.27
N CYS A 32 -6.50 -3.07 -5.33
CA CYS A 32 -5.65 -1.95 -5.73
C CYS A 32 -6.03 -1.41 -7.12
N VAL A 33 -6.59 -0.19 -7.16
CA VAL A 33 -6.98 0.50 -8.41
C VAL A 33 -5.83 1.25 -9.11
N LEU A 34 -4.58 1.01 -8.71
CA LEU A 34 -3.38 1.65 -9.28
C LEU A 34 -3.41 3.19 -9.27
N CYS A 35 -4.03 3.80 -8.25
CA CYS A 35 -4.19 5.26 -8.14
C CYS A 35 -2.89 6.05 -7.86
N ARG A 36 -1.79 5.37 -7.51
CA ARG A 36 -0.47 5.96 -7.17
C ARG A 36 -0.39 6.82 -5.89
N LEU A 37 -1.51 7.09 -5.22
CA LEU A 37 -1.55 7.92 -4.01
C LEU A 37 -0.62 7.45 -2.89
N CYS A 38 -0.44 6.14 -2.70
CA CYS A 38 0.48 5.61 -1.68
C CYS A 38 1.95 5.92 -1.98
N LEU A 39 2.33 5.97 -3.26
CA LEU A 39 3.68 6.33 -3.68
C LEU A 39 3.94 7.81 -3.39
N ASP A 40 3.00 8.67 -3.76
CA ASP A 40 3.13 10.13 -3.55
C ASP A 40 3.06 10.52 -2.06
N ALA A 41 2.38 9.72 -1.24
CA ALA A 41 2.25 9.93 0.20
C ALA A 41 3.45 9.41 1.02
N SER A 42 4.44 8.80 0.37
CA SER A 42 5.58 8.16 1.03
C SER A 42 6.91 8.64 0.47
N PRO A 43 8.01 8.61 1.26
CA PRO A 43 9.34 8.85 0.74
C PRO A 43 9.72 7.81 -0.33
N ASP A 44 10.60 8.20 -1.25
CA ASP A 44 11.12 7.31 -2.28
C ASP A 44 11.62 5.98 -1.69
N GLY A 45 11.15 4.87 -2.28
CA GLY A 45 11.51 3.52 -1.87
C GLY A 45 10.77 2.97 -0.65
N ALA A 46 9.96 3.78 0.06
CA ALA A 46 9.18 3.31 1.21
C ALA A 46 8.01 2.39 0.81
N VAL A 47 7.43 2.61 -0.37
CA VAL A 47 6.34 1.79 -0.93
C VAL A 47 6.74 1.26 -2.30
N ARG A 48 6.43 -0.01 -2.57
CA ARG A 48 6.54 -0.64 -3.88
C ARG A 48 5.20 -1.29 -4.22
N VAL A 49 4.70 -1.03 -5.43
CA VAL A 49 3.50 -1.68 -5.97
C VAL A 49 3.96 -2.75 -6.95
N LEU A 50 3.68 -4.02 -6.64
CA LEU A 50 4.01 -5.17 -7.48
C LEU A 50 2.73 -5.67 -8.15
N LYS A 51 2.72 -5.73 -9.48
CA LYS A 51 1.59 -6.27 -10.24
C LYS A 51 1.79 -7.77 -10.42
N LEU A 52 0.97 -8.58 -9.74
CA LEU A 52 1.14 -10.05 -9.68
C LEU A 52 1.11 -10.76 -11.04
N TYR A 53 0.43 -10.19 -12.02
CA TYR A 53 0.26 -10.80 -13.35
C TYR A 53 1.01 -10.06 -14.46
N GLU A 54 1.80 -9.05 -14.11
CA GLU A 54 2.68 -8.36 -15.05
C GLU A 54 4.14 -8.47 -14.60
N ASP A 55 5.06 -8.40 -15.56
CA ASP A 55 6.52 -8.33 -15.30
C ASP A 55 7.12 -9.50 -14.49
N GLY A 56 6.43 -10.65 -14.39
CA GLY A 56 6.95 -11.85 -13.72
C GLY A 56 7.14 -11.69 -12.21
N ALA A 57 6.33 -10.86 -11.55
CA ALA A 57 6.43 -10.62 -10.12
C ALA A 57 6.14 -11.89 -9.29
N GLU A 58 7.10 -12.32 -8.47
CA GLU A 58 6.94 -13.35 -7.44
C GLU A 58 6.75 -12.68 -6.06
N LEU A 59 5.82 -13.20 -5.26
CA LEU A 59 5.52 -12.77 -3.88
C LEU A 59 6.60 -13.19 -2.88
#